data_AF-A0A3D0Y9Y0-F1
#
_entry.id   AF-A0A3D0Y9Y0-F1
#
_cell.length_a   1.000
_cell.length_b   1.000
_cell.length_c   1.000
_cell.angle_alpha   90.00
_cell.angle_beta   90.00
_cell.angle_gamma   90.00
#
_symmetry.space_group_name_H-M   'P 1'
#
loop_
_entity.id
_entity.type
_entity.pdbx_description
1 polymer ?
#
loop_
_entity_poly.entity_id
_entity_poly.type
_entity_poly.pdbx_seq_one_letter_code
_entity_poly.pdbx_strand_id
1 'polypeptide(L)'
;MNKKILLLGILTGLVFLTVACTKATEDQTGQDDGGETTQVIFEKLETVPTELKSSIVDVQKMKGYGVIKSDGEEKNIFIGLGEKPTDGYSVDVKSVLESDDKVVIEIDEIKPAADAKVTTGKTYPYIILKVSTTMDTFEVIDTKGEKFKDVIDETSGTTEDTTEETNEKTTEKTTEDKAKTE
;
A
#
# COMPACT_ATOMS: atom_id res chain seq x y z
N MET A 1 -54.55 8.28 55.92
CA MET A 1 -53.39 8.92 56.55
C MET A 1 -52.82 7.98 57.61
N ASN A 2 -51.51 7.72 57.53
CA ASN A 2 -50.61 7.31 58.63
C ASN A 2 -50.41 5.79 58.85
N LYS A 3 -49.54 5.16 58.06
CA LYS A 3 -48.71 4.05 58.57
C LYS A 3 -47.25 4.45 58.49
N LYS A 4 -46.64 4.46 59.66
CA LYS A 4 -45.34 5.05 60.00
C LYS A 4 -44.23 4.26 59.32
N ILE A 5 -43.43 4.98 58.55
CA ILE A 5 -42.06 4.60 58.20
C ILE A 5 -41.24 4.69 59.48
N LEU A 6 -40.53 3.62 59.84
CA LEU A 6 -39.39 3.68 60.75
C LEU A 6 -38.22 2.93 60.10
N LEU A 7 -37.18 3.71 59.86
CA LEU A 7 -35.86 3.37 59.33
C LEU A 7 -35.12 2.35 60.22
N LEU A 8 -34.31 1.46 59.63
CA LEU A 8 -32.84 1.52 59.69
C LEU A 8 -32.20 0.27 59.06
N GLY A 9 -31.18 0.48 58.22
CA GLY A 9 -30.10 -0.49 58.00
C GLY A 9 -30.08 -1.17 56.64
N ILE A 10 -29.39 -0.58 55.66
CA ILE A 10 -27.98 -0.91 55.41
C ILE A 10 -27.45 0.00 54.29
N LEU A 11 -26.50 0.81 54.72
CA LEU A 11 -25.61 1.64 53.95
C LEU A 11 -24.52 0.76 53.32
N THR A 12 -24.60 0.44 52.03
CA THR A 12 -23.44 0.03 51.22
C THR A 12 -23.80 0.07 49.74
N GLY A 13 -23.08 0.89 48.95
CA GLY A 13 -23.11 0.80 47.48
C GLY A 13 -23.10 2.11 46.70
N LEU A 14 -22.50 3.17 47.23
CA LEU A 14 -22.19 4.37 46.44
C LEU A 14 -20.83 4.21 45.78
N VAL A 15 -20.71 3.49 44.65
CA VAL A 15 -19.61 3.70 43.70
C VAL A 15 -19.95 3.14 42.30
N PHE A 16 -19.62 3.92 41.27
CA PHE A 16 -19.52 3.59 39.84
C PHE A 16 -20.85 3.46 39.06
N LEU A 17 -20.99 3.98 37.83
CA LEU A 17 -19.98 4.18 36.81
C LEU A 17 -20.38 5.36 35.88
N THR A 18 -19.34 5.93 35.33
CA THR A 18 -19.22 7.10 34.47
C THR A 18 -19.98 7.02 33.15
N VAL A 19 -20.37 8.22 32.68
CA VAL A 19 -20.86 8.55 31.34
C VAL A 19 -20.03 7.87 30.25
N ALA A 20 -20.70 7.05 29.45
CA ALA A 20 -20.17 6.44 28.24
C ALA A 20 -19.80 7.53 27.24
N CYS A 21 -18.50 7.70 26.98
CA CYS A 21 -18.03 8.48 25.85
C CYS A 21 -18.29 7.64 24.59
N THR A 22 -19.18 8.12 23.73
CA THR A 22 -19.43 7.58 22.40
C THR A 22 -18.15 7.72 21.58
N LYS A 23 -17.47 6.60 21.33
CA LYS A 23 -16.71 6.42 20.10
C LYS A 23 -17.65 5.75 19.12
N ALA A 24 -18.06 6.51 18.11
CA ALA A 24 -18.65 5.96 16.91
C ALA A 24 -17.53 5.17 16.20
N THR A 25 -17.56 3.85 16.36
CA THR A 25 -17.04 2.94 15.35
C THR A 25 -18.23 2.56 14.50
N GLU A 26 -18.24 3.09 13.28
CA GLU A 26 -19.19 2.69 12.25
C GLU A 26 -18.93 1.21 11.93
N ASP A 27 -19.92 0.42 12.31
CA ASP A 27 -20.17 -0.93 11.84
C ASP A 27 -20.64 -0.84 10.39
N GLN A 28 -19.96 -1.50 9.43
CA GLN A 28 -20.57 -2.05 8.21
C GLN A 28 -19.77 -3.25 7.68
N THR A 29 -20.30 -4.44 8.02
CA THR A 29 -20.73 -5.51 7.09
C THR A 29 -19.78 -5.91 5.95
N GLY A 30 -19.14 -7.07 6.14
CA GLY A 30 -18.59 -7.93 5.09
C GLY A 30 -19.02 -9.37 5.33
N GLN A 31 -19.42 -10.04 4.27
CA GLN A 31 -20.10 -11.33 4.17
C GLN A 31 -19.29 -12.48 4.80
N ASP A 32 -19.91 -13.19 5.75
CA ASP A 32 -19.42 -14.43 6.36
C ASP A 32 -19.44 -15.56 5.31
N ASP A 33 -18.30 -15.79 4.67
CA ASP A 33 -17.97 -17.01 3.94
C ASP A 33 -17.00 -17.83 4.78
N GLY A 34 -17.36 -18.19 6.02
CA GLY A 34 -16.91 -19.39 6.73
C GLY A 34 -15.42 -19.62 6.97
N GLY A 35 -14.55 -18.68 6.61
CA GLY A 35 -13.11 -18.69 6.86
C GLY A 35 -12.75 -17.78 8.03
N GLU A 36 -11.88 -18.24 8.92
CA GLU A 36 -11.37 -17.41 10.01
C GLU A 36 -10.43 -16.34 9.45
N THR A 37 -10.95 -15.14 9.22
CA THR A 37 -10.12 -13.98 8.82
C THR A 37 -9.59 -13.26 10.05
N THR A 38 -8.29 -12.99 10.11
CA THR A 38 -7.65 -12.26 11.22
C THR A 38 -7.16 -10.89 10.76
N GLN A 39 -7.46 -9.84 11.54
CA GLN A 39 -6.93 -8.51 11.29
C GLN A 39 -5.42 -8.48 11.55
N VAL A 40 -4.64 -8.05 10.56
CA VAL A 40 -3.18 -7.91 10.66
C VAL A 40 -2.82 -6.51 11.15
N ILE A 41 -1.73 -6.41 11.93
CA ILE A 41 -1.17 -5.12 12.34
C ILE A 41 -0.42 -4.51 11.15
N PHE A 42 -0.76 -3.28 10.80
CA PHE A 42 -0.11 -2.55 9.72
C PHE A 42 0.10 -1.07 10.05
N GLU A 43 1.05 -0.46 9.36
CA GLU A 43 1.39 0.96 9.42
C GLU A 43 1.65 1.49 8.01
N LYS A 44 0.98 2.58 7.63
CA LYS A 44 1.32 3.34 6.42
C LYS A 44 2.49 4.27 6.72
N LEU A 45 3.58 4.13 5.98
CA LEU A 45 4.74 5.00 6.18
C LEU A 45 4.49 6.37 5.54
N GLU A 46 4.56 7.43 6.34
CA GLU A 46 4.39 8.82 5.89
C GLU A 46 5.47 9.27 4.92
N THR A 47 6.67 8.70 5.02
CA THR A 47 7.78 8.95 4.12
C THR A 47 8.51 7.65 3.83
N VAL A 48 9.08 7.53 2.63
CA VAL A 48 9.86 6.36 2.25
C VAL A 48 11.19 6.37 3.00
N PRO A 49 11.47 5.36 3.87
CA PRO A 49 12.76 5.22 4.53
C PRO A 49 13.89 5.15 3.52
N THR A 50 15.08 5.65 3.88
CA THR A 50 16.19 5.78 2.94
C THR A 50 16.64 4.41 2.41
N GLU A 51 16.57 3.38 3.24
CA GLU A 51 16.91 2.01 2.86
C GLU A 51 15.95 1.40 1.81
N LEU A 52 14.72 1.91 1.69
CA LEU A 52 13.71 1.39 0.76
C LEU A 52 13.68 2.13 -0.58
N LYS A 53 14.36 3.28 -0.69
CA LYS A 53 14.33 4.13 -1.89
C LYS A 53 14.80 3.40 -3.13
N SER A 54 15.88 2.62 -3.02
CA SER A 54 16.43 1.87 -4.15
C SER A 54 15.49 0.77 -4.63
N SER A 55 14.76 0.11 -3.71
CA SER A 55 13.82 -0.98 -4.05
C SER A 55 12.59 -0.50 -4.82
N ILE A 56 12.32 0.80 -4.86
CA ILE A 56 11.13 1.36 -5.53
C ILE A 56 11.43 2.12 -6.82
N VAL A 57 12.69 2.32 -7.19
CA VAL A 57 13.06 3.20 -8.33
C VAL A 57 12.38 2.78 -9.62
N ASP A 58 12.34 1.47 -9.87
CA ASP A 58 11.82 0.89 -11.10
C ASP A 58 10.28 0.71 -11.06
N VAL A 59 9.71 0.60 -9.86
CA VAL A 59 8.27 0.30 -9.68
C VAL A 59 7.42 1.51 -9.32
N GLN A 60 8.00 2.63 -8.84
CA GLN A 60 7.26 3.80 -8.35
C GLN A 60 6.33 4.46 -9.39
N LYS A 61 6.50 4.15 -10.68
CA LYS A 61 5.63 4.64 -11.77
C LYS A 61 4.57 3.63 -12.20
N MET A 62 4.65 2.39 -11.72
CA MET A 62 3.78 1.29 -12.11
C MET A 62 2.49 1.28 -11.30
N LYS A 63 1.43 0.72 -11.90
CA LYS A 63 0.23 0.32 -11.17
C LYS A 63 0.42 -1.12 -10.73
N GLY A 64 0.39 -1.37 -9.43
CA GLY A 64 0.63 -2.69 -8.86
C GLY A 64 1.08 -2.64 -7.42
N TYR A 65 1.52 -3.79 -6.91
CA TYR A 65 2.10 -3.92 -5.59
C TYR A 65 3.39 -4.75 -5.64
N GLY A 66 4.12 -4.80 -4.54
CA GLY A 66 5.19 -5.78 -4.38
C GLY A 66 5.86 -5.68 -3.01
N VAL A 67 6.37 -6.81 -2.53
CA VAL A 67 7.12 -6.86 -1.26
C VAL A 67 8.54 -6.36 -1.50
N ILE A 68 8.85 -5.17 -0.98
CA ILE A 68 10.14 -4.48 -1.19
C ILE A 68 11.18 -4.77 -0.11
N LYS A 69 10.74 -5.30 1.04
CA LYS A 69 11.61 -5.75 2.13
C LYS A 69 10.87 -6.75 3.01
N SER A 70 11.55 -7.82 3.38
CA SER A 70 11.08 -8.83 4.35
C SER A 70 12.14 -9.00 5.43
N ASP A 71 11.76 -8.79 6.69
CA ASP A 71 12.61 -8.98 7.87
C ASP A 71 11.82 -9.73 8.95
N GLY A 72 11.92 -11.06 8.94
CA GLY A 72 11.08 -11.94 9.75
C GLY A 72 9.60 -11.73 9.45
N GLU A 73 8.85 -11.31 10.47
CA GLU A 73 7.41 -11.02 10.38
C GLU A 73 7.13 -9.62 9.81
N GLU A 74 8.14 -8.73 9.73
CA GLU A 74 7.95 -7.39 9.19
C GLU A 74 8.12 -7.38 7.66
N LYS A 75 7.02 -7.12 6.96
CA LYS A 75 6.98 -7.00 5.49
C LYS A 75 6.69 -5.55 5.10
N ASN A 76 7.48 -4.98 4.20
CA ASN A 76 7.20 -3.67 3.60
C ASN A 76 6.70 -3.87 2.17
N ILE A 77 5.53 -3.33 1.89
CA ILE A 77 4.81 -3.56 0.64
C ILE A 77 4.64 -2.22 -0.07
N PHE A 78 5.17 -2.13 -1.28
CA PHE A 78 4.88 -1.03 -2.18
C PHE A 78 3.48 -1.24 -2.78
N ILE A 79 2.67 -0.16 -2.85
CA ILE A 79 1.38 -0.17 -3.56
C ILE A 79 1.26 1.14 -4.35
N GLY A 80 1.21 1.05 -5.68
CA GLY A 80 1.15 2.18 -6.60
C GLY A 80 -0.08 2.18 -7.49
N LEU A 81 -0.64 3.38 -7.75
CA LEU A 81 -1.79 3.55 -8.64
C LEU A 81 -1.42 3.77 -10.11
N GLY A 82 -0.12 3.84 -10.42
CA GLY A 82 0.38 4.24 -11.74
C GLY A 82 0.12 5.71 -12.07
N GLU A 83 0.09 6.03 -13.37
CA GLU A 83 -0.05 7.40 -13.86
C GLU A 83 -1.41 8.02 -13.51
N LYS A 84 -1.40 9.22 -12.95
CA LYS A 84 -2.59 10.06 -12.69
C LYS A 84 -2.44 11.44 -13.35
N PRO A 85 -3.56 12.07 -13.78
CA PRO A 85 -3.52 13.29 -14.58
C PRO A 85 -3.23 14.57 -13.79
N THR A 86 -3.38 14.53 -12.46
CA THR A 86 -3.19 15.67 -11.56
C THR A 86 -2.54 15.21 -10.26
N ASP A 87 -2.13 16.16 -9.43
CA ASP A 87 -1.91 15.89 -8.01
C ASP A 87 -3.25 15.65 -7.25
N GLY A 88 -3.16 15.34 -5.96
CA GLY A 88 -4.32 15.11 -5.09
C GLY A 88 -4.91 13.70 -5.10
N TYR A 89 -4.40 12.80 -5.95
CA TYR A 89 -4.70 11.36 -5.86
C TYR A 89 -3.91 10.70 -4.74
N SER A 90 -4.50 9.75 -4.02
CA SER A 90 -3.81 8.97 -2.99
C SER A 90 -4.36 7.55 -2.84
N VAL A 91 -3.58 6.69 -2.19
CA VAL A 91 -4.01 5.34 -1.79
C VAL A 91 -4.50 5.39 -0.35
N ASP A 92 -5.70 4.90 -0.13
CA ASP A 92 -6.28 4.64 1.19
C ASP A 92 -6.34 3.14 1.44
N VAL A 93 -5.94 2.70 2.63
CA VAL A 93 -5.95 1.28 3.00
C VAL A 93 -7.23 1.02 3.80
N LYS A 94 -8.09 0.16 3.27
CA LYS A 94 -9.39 -0.15 3.89
C LYS A 94 -9.27 -1.29 4.89
N SER A 95 -8.57 -2.35 4.51
CA SER A 95 -8.38 -3.53 5.35
C SER A 95 -7.07 -4.24 5.01
N VAL A 96 -6.55 -4.96 6.00
CA VAL A 96 -5.43 -5.89 5.85
C VAL A 96 -5.78 -7.13 6.65
N LEU A 97 -6.22 -8.17 5.95
CA LEU A 97 -6.78 -9.36 6.55
C LEU A 97 -5.94 -10.58 6.16
N GLU A 98 -5.61 -11.40 7.13
CA GLU A 98 -5.05 -12.72 6.89
C GLU A 98 -6.21 -13.71 6.71
N SER A 99 -6.17 -14.47 5.62
CA SER A 99 -7.13 -15.54 5.33
C SER A 99 -6.37 -16.71 4.71
N ASP A 100 -6.61 -17.90 5.23
CA ASP A 100 -6.04 -19.15 4.72
C ASP A 100 -4.50 -19.14 4.68
N ASP A 101 -3.92 -18.86 3.53
CA ASP A 101 -2.49 -18.91 3.20
C ASP A 101 -1.92 -17.58 2.71
N LYS A 102 -2.67 -16.48 2.84
CA LYS A 102 -2.28 -15.16 2.34
C LYS A 102 -2.80 -14.00 3.17
N VAL A 103 -2.19 -12.84 2.95
CA VAL A 103 -2.71 -11.56 3.41
C VAL A 103 -3.37 -10.82 2.25
N VAL A 104 -4.63 -10.46 2.42
CA VAL A 104 -5.42 -9.64 1.50
C VAL A 104 -5.40 -8.19 1.99
N ILE A 105 -4.94 -7.29 1.13
CA ILE A 105 -4.93 -5.85 1.38
C ILE A 105 -5.97 -5.22 0.46
N GLU A 106 -7.02 -4.66 1.05
CA GLU A 106 -8.01 -3.89 0.31
C GLU A 106 -7.65 -2.41 0.34
N ILE A 107 -7.61 -1.79 -0.83
CA ILE A 107 -7.32 -0.36 -0.98
C ILE A 107 -8.43 0.37 -1.72
N ASP A 108 -8.43 1.69 -1.58
CA ASP A 108 -9.24 2.58 -2.40
C ASP A 108 -8.38 3.69 -3.02
N GLU A 109 -8.77 4.10 -4.22
CA GLU A 109 -8.19 5.25 -4.89
C GLU A 109 -8.97 6.50 -4.51
N ILE A 110 -8.33 7.36 -3.72
CA ILE A 110 -8.91 8.65 -3.36
C ILE A 110 -8.60 9.63 -4.49
N LYS A 111 -9.67 10.12 -5.14
CA LYS A 111 -9.58 11.16 -6.17
C LYS A 111 -9.62 12.54 -5.50
N PRO A 112 -8.94 13.54 -6.07
CA PRO A 112 -9.14 14.92 -5.62
C PRO A 112 -10.61 15.32 -5.78
N ALA A 113 -11.11 16.12 -4.84
CA ALA A 113 -12.46 16.67 -4.94
C ALA A 113 -12.62 17.53 -6.21
N ALA A 114 -13.84 17.62 -6.74
CA ALA A 114 -14.10 18.33 -8.00
C ALA A 114 -13.73 19.82 -7.95
N ASP A 115 -13.74 20.43 -6.76
CA ASP A 115 -13.39 21.81 -6.46
C ASP A 115 -12.00 21.97 -5.82
N ALA A 116 -11.24 20.88 -5.68
CA ALA A 116 -9.89 20.92 -5.15
C ALA A 116 -8.98 21.72 -6.09
N LYS A 117 -8.14 22.57 -5.51
CA LYS A 117 -7.05 23.22 -6.24
C LYS A 117 -5.96 22.19 -6.50
N VAL A 118 -5.93 21.66 -7.72
CA VAL A 118 -4.95 20.67 -8.17
C VAL A 118 -4.03 21.23 -9.24
N THR A 119 -2.79 20.74 -9.27
CA THR A 119 -1.83 20.99 -10.34
C THR A 119 -2.02 19.93 -11.42
N THR A 120 -2.15 20.37 -12.68
CA THR A 120 -2.20 19.46 -13.83
C THR A 120 -0.80 18.94 -14.17
N GLY A 121 -0.69 17.65 -14.47
CA GLY A 121 0.56 17.00 -14.83
C GLY A 121 0.57 15.53 -14.40
N LYS A 122 1.36 14.70 -15.08
CA LYS A 122 1.49 13.27 -14.75
C LYS A 122 2.07 13.10 -13.35
N THR A 123 1.33 12.45 -12.46
CA THR A 123 1.78 12.05 -11.12
C THR A 123 1.70 10.54 -10.95
N TYR A 124 2.37 10.01 -9.92
CA TYR A 124 2.46 8.57 -9.65
C TYR A 124 2.30 8.33 -8.14
N PRO A 125 1.06 8.39 -7.60
CA PRO A 125 0.83 8.19 -6.18
C PRO A 125 1.04 6.73 -5.79
N TYR A 126 1.75 6.54 -4.69
CA TYR A 126 2.01 5.24 -4.07
C TYR A 126 2.11 5.37 -2.55
N ILE A 127 2.05 4.25 -1.85
CA ILE A 127 2.32 4.12 -0.42
C ILE A 127 3.30 2.98 -0.16
N ILE A 128 3.98 3.04 0.99
CA ILE A 128 4.67 1.89 1.58
C ILE A 128 3.87 1.47 2.80
N LEU A 129 3.42 0.22 2.81
CA LEU A 129 2.68 -0.39 3.91
C LEU A 129 3.59 -1.35 4.65
N LYS A 130 3.85 -1.09 5.92
CA LYS A 130 4.51 -2.03 6.82
C LYS A 130 3.45 -2.95 7.40
N VAL A 131 3.60 -4.25 7.24
CA VAL A 131 2.67 -5.29 7.69
C VAL A 131 3.42 -6.28 8.57
N SER A 132 2.85 -6.67 9.71
CA SER A 132 3.42 -7.67 10.63
C SER A 132 2.70 -9.00 10.46
N THR A 133 3.27 -9.93 9.69
CA THR A 133 2.70 -11.27 9.43
C THR A 133 3.78 -12.31 9.16
N THR A 134 3.50 -13.57 9.51
CA THR A 134 4.31 -14.73 9.13
C THR A 134 4.05 -15.21 7.71
N MET A 135 2.99 -14.73 7.05
CA MET A 135 2.66 -15.10 5.67
C MET A 135 3.61 -14.43 4.68
N ASP A 136 3.86 -15.12 3.56
CA ASP A 136 4.69 -14.61 2.46
C ASP A 136 3.86 -14.28 1.21
N THR A 137 2.62 -14.77 1.13
CA THR A 137 1.72 -14.51 0.01
C THR A 137 0.87 -13.27 0.30
N PHE A 138 0.87 -12.33 -0.63
CA PHE A 138 0.06 -11.11 -0.58
C PHE A 138 -0.84 -11.01 -1.79
N GLU A 139 -2.05 -10.51 -1.59
CA GLU A 139 -2.98 -10.12 -2.66
C GLU A 139 -3.46 -8.71 -2.37
N VAL A 140 -3.34 -7.80 -3.34
CA VAL A 140 -3.86 -6.43 -3.22
C VAL A 140 -5.04 -6.27 -4.15
N ILE A 141 -6.18 -5.84 -3.60
CA ILE A 141 -7.43 -5.61 -4.34
C ILE A 141 -7.94 -4.20 -4.11
N ASP A 142 -8.63 -3.62 -5.09
CA ASP A 142 -9.40 -2.40 -4.87
C ASP A 142 -10.80 -2.70 -4.32
N THR A 143 -11.52 -1.66 -3.86
CA THR A 143 -12.92 -1.75 -3.38
C THR A 143 -13.93 -2.26 -4.43
N LYS A 144 -13.52 -2.43 -5.70
CA LYS A 144 -14.32 -3.03 -6.77
C LYS A 144 -13.92 -4.47 -7.07
N GLY A 145 -12.94 -5.02 -6.34
CA GLY A 145 -12.39 -6.36 -6.53
C GLY A 145 -11.36 -6.46 -7.66
N GLU A 146 -10.84 -5.35 -8.20
CA GLU A 146 -9.75 -5.38 -9.18
C GLU A 146 -8.45 -5.78 -8.47
N LYS A 147 -7.85 -6.91 -8.88
CA LYS A 147 -6.55 -7.34 -8.37
C LYS A 147 -5.42 -6.50 -8.97
N PHE A 148 -4.54 -6.00 -8.13
CA PHE A 148 -3.29 -5.40 -8.57
C PHE A 148 -2.27 -6.51 -8.89
N LYS A 149 -1.36 -6.22 -9.81
CA LYS A 149 -0.27 -7.15 -10.18
C LYS A 149 0.90 -7.02 -9.21
N ASP A 150 1.59 -8.12 -8.95
CA ASP A 150 2.91 -8.07 -8.34
C ASP A 150 3.92 -7.59 -9.39
N VAL A 151 4.44 -6.38 -9.22
CA VAL A 151 5.34 -5.74 -10.18
C VAL A 151 6.81 -5.98 -9.87
N ILE A 152 7.14 -6.56 -8.71
CA ILE A 152 8.51 -6.88 -8.30
C ILE A 152 8.90 -8.28 -8.76
N ASP A 153 7.98 -9.24 -8.66
CA ASP A 153 8.20 -10.59 -9.18
C ASP A 153 8.43 -10.55 -10.71
N GLU A 154 7.63 -9.76 -11.44
CA GLU A 154 7.79 -9.57 -12.89
C GLU A 154 9.10 -8.86 -13.27
N THR A 155 9.63 -7.95 -12.43
CA THR A 155 10.93 -7.30 -12.70
C THR A 155 12.12 -8.19 -12.36
N SER A 156 11.96 -9.17 -11.46
CA SER A 156 13.00 -10.18 -11.15
C SER A 156 13.18 -11.25 -12.24
N GLY A 157 12.16 -11.43 -13.11
CA GLY A 157 12.17 -12.41 -14.20
C GLY A 157 12.91 -11.99 -15.49
N THR A 158 13.61 -10.86 -15.53
CA THR A 158 14.35 -10.41 -16.72
C THR A 158 15.87 -10.35 -16.47
N THR A 159 16.49 -11.51 -16.29
CA THR A 159 17.90 -11.74 -16.66
C THR A 159 18.11 -13.23 -16.96
N GLU A 160 18.11 -13.60 -18.24
CA GLU A 160 19.01 -14.57 -18.89
C GLU A 160 18.43 -15.00 -20.26
N ASP A 161 18.81 -14.26 -21.31
CA ASP A 161 19.46 -14.91 -22.45
C ASP A 161 20.58 -13.99 -22.97
N THR A 162 21.77 -14.56 -23.09
CA THR A 162 23.02 -13.92 -23.49
C THR A 162 23.43 -14.48 -24.83
N THR A 163 23.66 -13.63 -25.85
CA THR A 163 24.79 -13.78 -26.78
C THR A 163 25.00 -12.41 -27.46
N GLU A 164 25.97 -11.62 -27.02
CA GLU A 164 27.28 -11.44 -27.67
C GLU A 164 27.22 -11.30 -29.21
N GLU A 165 27.34 -10.07 -29.71
CA GLU A 165 28.28 -9.80 -30.81
C GLU A 165 29.04 -8.49 -30.53
N THR A 166 30.33 -8.72 -30.28
CA THR A 166 31.43 -7.78 -30.19
C THR A 166 31.63 -7.03 -31.50
N ASN A 167 31.79 -5.71 -31.45
CA ASN A 167 32.72 -5.03 -32.36
C ASN A 167 33.28 -3.74 -31.73
N GLU A 168 34.40 -3.87 -31.03
CA GLU A 168 35.40 -2.81 -31.00
C GLU A 168 36.04 -2.70 -32.39
N LYS A 169 36.21 -1.49 -32.94
CA LYS A 169 37.52 -0.81 -32.94
C LYS A 169 37.56 0.43 -33.87
N THR A 170 38.22 1.45 -33.34
CA THR A 170 39.11 2.42 -34.03
C THR A 170 38.53 3.71 -34.60
N THR A 171 38.70 4.76 -33.80
CA THR A 171 38.97 6.14 -34.20
C THR A 171 40.24 6.23 -35.05
N GLU A 172 40.18 6.75 -36.27
CA GLU A 172 41.30 7.48 -36.86
C GLU A 172 40.82 8.74 -37.61
N LYS A 173 41.39 9.85 -37.15
CA LYS A 173 41.48 11.17 -37.77
C LYS A 173 42.49 11.09 -38.91
N THR A 174 42.25 11.75 -40.05
CA THR A 174 43.18 12.69 -40.74
C THR A 174 42.80 12.91 -42.20
N THR A 175 43.12 14.12 -42.61
CA THR A 175 42.91 14.93 -43.81
C THR A 175 43.20 14.34 -45.20
N GLU A 176 42.62 15.07 -46.17
CA GLU A 176 43.27 15.60 -47.38
C GLU A 176 43.05 14.94 -48.75
N ASP A 177 42.47 15.79 -49.60
CA ASP A 177 42.81 16.12 -50.99
C ASP A 177 42.38 15.19 -52.14
N LYS A 178 41.82 15.90 -53.13
CA LYS A 178 41.84 15.64 -54.58
C LYS A 178 41.12 14.42 -55.17
N ALA A 179 40.08 14.77 -55.93
CA ALA A 179 40.17 14.92 -57.40
C ALA A 179 39.06 14.17 -58.18
N LYS A 180 38.25 15.00 -58.85
CA LYS A 180 37.97 14.97 -60.30
C LYS A 180 36.85 14.07 -60.84
N THR A 181 36.11 14.70 -61.76
CA THR A 181 35.25 14.17 -62.86
C THR A 181 33.88 13.67 -62.39
N GLU A 182 32.75 14.15 -62.90
CA GLU A 182 32.40 14.82 -64.18
C GLU A 182 31.45 16.01 -63.99
#